data_AF-E9GB80-F1
#
_entry.id   AF-E9GB80-F1
#
_cell.length_a   1.000
_cell.length_b   1.000
_cell.length_c   1.000
_cell.angle_alpha   90.00
_cell.angle_beta   90.00
_cell.angle_gamma   90.00
#
_symmetry.space_group_name_H-M   'P 1'
#
loop_
_entity.id
_entity.type
_entity.pdbx_description
1 polymer ?
#
loop_
_entity_poly.entity_id
_entity_poly.type
_entity_poly.pdbx_seq_one_letter_code
_entity_poly.pdbx_strand_id
1 'polypeptide(L)' 'PDGKPQVTSAHNSSSTSIYLNWKPPPKSSIHGEFLGYRLAYKPRDDTSSESVQEIFLRDPSIEVCVYIF' A
#
# COMPACT_ATOMS: atom_id res chain seq x y z
N PRO A 1 -3.98 -13.82 8.51
CA PRO A 1 -5.11 -13.02 7.99
C PRO A 1 -5.40 -13.49 6.57
N ASP A 2 -6.66 -13.77 6.24
CA ASP A 2 -7.01 -14.40 4.96
C ASP A 2 -7.73 -13.44 4.00
N GLY A 3 -8.01 -12.22 4.46
CA GLY A 3 -8.55 -11.14 3.63
C GLY A 3 -7.46 -10.22 3.11
N LYS A 4 -7.77 -9.55 2.00
CA LYS A 4 -6.90 -8.58 1.33
C LYS A 4 -7.53 -7.18 1.36
N PRO A 5 -6.72 -6.12 1.50
CA PRO A 5 -7.19 -4.76 1.21
C PRO A 5 -7.71 -4.69 -0.22
N GLN A 6 -8.78 -3.94 -0.44
CA GLN A 6 -9.33 -3.73 -1.78
C GLN A 6 -8.91 -2.36 -2.30
N VAL A 7 -8.02 -2.32 -3.30
CA VAL A 7 -7.64 -1.07 -3.97
C VAL A 7 -8.88 -0.48 -4.65
N THR A 8 -9.20 0.77 -4.34
CA THR A 8 -10.36 1.51 -4.87
C THR A 8 -9.93 2.57 -5.88
N SER A 9 -8.72 3.11 -5.76
CA SER A 9 -8.15 4.06 -6.72
C SER A 9 -6.64 3.90 -6.76
N ALA A 10 -6.09 3.91 -7.97
CA ALA A 10 -4.65 3.95 -8.22
C ALA A 10 -4.41 4.72 -9.52
N HIS A 11 -3.76 5.87 -9.43
CA HIS A 11 -3.43 6.69 -10.60
C HIS A 11 -2.23 7.58 -10.32
N ASN A 12 -1.55 8.03 -11.38
CA ASN A 12 -0.50 9.02 -11.18
C ASN A 12 -1.14 10.35 -10.74
N SER A 13 -0.66 10.92 -9.65
CA SER A 13 -1.02 12.28 -9.25
C SER A 13 -0.05 13.31 -9.85
N SER A 14 1.16 12.87 -10.24
CA SER A 14 2.17 13.65 -10.95
C SER A 14 3.11 12.74 -11.74
N SER A 15 4.01 13.30 -12.55
CA SER A 15 5.03 12.52 -13.28
C SER A 15 5.93 11.65 -12.38
N THR A 16 5.97 11.91 -11.07
CA THR A 16 6.80 11.20 -10.08
C THR A 16 5.99 10.74 -8.86
N SER A 17 4.65 10.70 -8.94
CA SER A 17 3.80 10.37 -7.80
C SER A 17 2.59 9.55 -8.20
N ILE A 18 2.24 8.58 -7.37
CA ILE A 18 1.05 7.75 -7.49
C ILE A 18 0.15 8.01 -6.27
N TYR A 19 -1.11 8.35 -6.53
CA TYR A 19 -2.16 8.34 -5.52
C TYR A 19 -2.75 6.93 -5.41
N LEU A 20 -2.85 6.42 -4.19
CA LEU A 20 -3.35 5.09 -3.88
C LEU A 20 -4.36 5.13 -2.73
N ASN A 21 -5.53 4.54 -2.97
CA ASN A 21 -6.62 4.43 -2.01
C ASN A 21 -7.13 2.99 -1.97
N TRP A 22 -7.49 2.51 -0.78
CA TRP A 22 -8.01 1.15 -0.56
C TRP A 22 -9.00 1.10 0.59
N LYS A 23 -9.81 0.04 0.61
CA LYS A 23 -10.65 -0.34 1.74
C LYS A 23 -9.95 -1.37 2.63
N PRO A 24 -10.18 -1.32 3.96
CA PRO A 24 -9.66 -2.32 4.88
C PRO A 24 -10.18 -3.73 4.56
N PRO A 25 -9.39 -4.77 4.86
CA PRO A 25 -9.88 -6.14 4.79
C PRO A 25 -11.05 -6.35 5.77
N PRO A 26 -11.98 -7.28 5.48
CA PRO A 26 -13.08 -7.60 6.37
C PRO A 26 -12.57 -7.98 7.77
N LYS A 27 -13.19 -7.46 8.84
CA LYS A 27 -12.75 -7.74 10.22
C LYS A 27 -12.71 -9.24 10.53
N SER A 28 -13.65 -10.02 10.00
CA SER A 28 -13.71 -11.47 10.15
C SER A 28 -12.52 -12.21 9.53
N SER A 29 -11.80 -11.56 8.62
CA SER A 29 -10.61 -12.12 7.96
C SER A 29 -9.30 -11.77 8.66
N ILE A 30 -9.36 -10.91 9.67
CA ILE A 30 -8.24 -10.49 10.50
C ILE A 30 -8.24 -11.40 11.73
N HIS A 31 -7.35 -12.40 11.73
CA HIS A 31 -7.21 -13.37 12.82
C HIS A 31 -6.40 -12.80 13.99
N GLY A 32 -6.91 -11.74 14.62
CA GLY A 32 -6.24 -11.05 15.73
C GLY A 32 -6.36 -9.52 15.64
N GLU A 33 -5.38 -8.82 16.21
CA GLU A 33 -5.34 -7.36 16.19
C GLU A 33 -4.86 -6.84 14.83
N PHE A 34 -5.54 -5.79 14.33
CA PHE A 34 -5.11 -5.10 13.12
C PHE A 34 -4.00 -4.10 13.46
N LEU A 35 -2.79 -4.36 12.99
CA LEU A 35 -1.60 -3.54 13.30
C LEU A 35 -1.35 -2.41 12.28
N GLY A 36 -2.00 -2.46 11.12
CA GLY A 36 -1.77 -1.52 10.03
C GLY A 36 -1.54 -2.19 8.67
N TYR A 37 -1.11 -1.37 7.71
CA TYR A 37 -0.71 -1.80 6.37
C TYR A 37 0.80 -1.71 6.19
N ARG A 38 1.34 -2.62 5.38
CA ARG A 38 2.70 -2.54 4.85
C ARG A 38 2.62 -2.40 3.34
N LEU A 39 3.06 -1.27 2.81
CA LEU A 39 3.18 -1.03 1.39
C LEU A 39 4.62 -1.31 0.97
N ALA A 40 4.78 -1.99 -0.16
CA ALA A 40 6.07 -2.23 -0.79
C ALA A 40 5.98 -1.75 -2.24
N TYR A 41 6.95 -0.94 -2.67
CA TYR A 41 7.00 -0.43 -4.03
C TYR A 41 8.44 -0.37 -4.53
N LYS A 42 8.61 -0.40 -5.85
CA LYS A 42 9.89 -0.23 -6.52
C LYS A 42 9.68 0.32 -7.93
N PRO A 43 10.71 0.93 -8.55
CA PRO A 43 10.66 1.29 -9.96
C PRO A 43 10.38 0.06 -10.82
N ARG A 44 9.58 0.24 -11.88
CA ARG A 44 9.18 -0.86 -12.76
C ARG A 44 10.36 -1.51 -13.47
N ASP A 45 11.30 -0.67 -13.90
CA ASP A 45 12.46 -1.09 -14.70
C ASP A 45 13.59 -1.65 -13.84
N ASP A 46 13.48 -1.55 -12.52
CA ASP A 46 14.44 -2.11 -11.59
C ASP A 46 14.02 -3.52 -11.15
N THR A 47 14.73 -4.52 -11.67
CA THR A 47 14.49 -5.93 -11.34
C THR A 47 15.15 -6.33 -10.02
N SER A 48 16.01 -5.48 -9.43
CA SER A 48 16.61 -5.77 -8.13
C SER A 48 15.53 -5.89 -7.05
N SER A 49 15.74 -6.83 -6.14
CA SER A 49 14.92 -6.92 -4.92
C SER A 49 15.38 -5.92 -3.87
N GLU A 50 16.57 -5.33 -4.04
CA GLU A 50 17.18 -4.40 -3.09
C GLU A 50 16.59 -2.98 -3.16
N SER A 51 15.89 -2.63 -4.24
CA SER A 51 15.26 -1.31 -4.41
C SER A 51 13.81 -1.25 -3.93
N VAL A 52 13.30 -2.32 -3.32
CA VAL A 52 11.98 -2.31 -2.70
C VAL A 52 11.98 -1.39 -1.49
N GLN A 53 11.21 -0.32 -1.58
CA GLN A 53 10.93 0.58 -0.47
C GLN A 53 9.66 0.15 0.24
N GLU A 54 9.69 0.15 1.58
CA GLU A 54 8.56 -0.22 2.42
C GLU A 54 8.04 0.97 3.22
N ILE A 55 6.72 1.09 3.33
CA ILE A 55 6.02 2.06 4.18
C ILE A 55 5.10 1.30 5.14
N PHE A 56 5.18 1.64 6.43
CA PHE A 56 4.33 1.08 7.48
C PHE A 56 3.29 2.10 7.93
N LEU A 57 2.02 1.83 7.65
CA LEU A 57 0.90 2.68 8.03
C LEU A 57 0.15 2.05 9.19
N ARG A 58 0.30 2.62 10.39
CA ARG A 58 -0.37 2.09 11.61
C ARG A 58 -1.84 2.51 11.69
N ASP A 59 -2.21 3.58 11.01
CA ASP A 59 -3.59 4.06 10.96
C ASP A 59 -4.35 3.40 9.80
N PRO A 60 -5.44 2.65 10.08
CA PRO A 60 -6.24 1.95 9.07
C PRO A 60 -6.99 2.85 8.09
N SER A 61 -7.10 4.16 8.38
CA SER A 61 -7.89 5.14 7.61
C SER A 61 -7.09 6.01 6.65
N ILE A 62 -5.76 5.86 6.61
CA ILE A 62 -4.88 6.69 5.80
C ILE A 62 -5.00 6.33 4.31
N GLU A 63 -5.32 7.34 3.49
CA GLU A 63 -5.05 7.37 2.06
C GLU A 63 -3.61 7.84 1.81
N VAL A 64 -2.91 7.32 0.79
CA VAL A 64 -1.50 7.67 0.57
C VAL A 64 -1.20 8.18 -0.83
N CYS A 65 -0.26 9.12 -0.88
CA CYS A 65 0.48 9.48 -2.08
C CYS A 65 1.89 8.89 -1.95
N VAL A 66 2.29 8.05 -2.89
CA VAL A 66 3.63 7.47 -2.97
C VAL A 66 4.43 8.21 -4.04
N TYR A 67 5.61 8.71 -3.69
CA TYR A 67 6.54 9.27 -4.66
C TYR A 67 7.42 8.15 -5.22
N ILE A 68 7.43 7.99 -6.54
CA ILE A 68 8.26 7.00 -7.23
C ILE A 68 9.19 7.80 -8.16
N PHE A 69 10.49 7.63 -7.97
CA PHE A 69 11.54 8.20 -8.81
C PHE A 69 12.06 7.16 -9.80
#